data_AF-A0A522FTV9-F1
#
_entry.id   AF-A0A522FTV9-F1
#
_cell.length_a   1.000
_cell.length_b   1.000
_cell.length_c   1.000
_cell.angle_alpha   90.00
_cell.angle_beta   90.00
_cell.angle_gamma   90.00
#
_symmetry.space_group_name_H-M   'P 1'
#
loop_
_entity.id
_entity.type
_entity.pdbx_description
1 polymer ?
#
loop_
_entity_poly.entity_id
_entity_poly.type
_entity_poly.pdbx_seq_one_letter_code
_entity_poly.pdbx_strand_id
1 'polypeptide(L)'
;MSVDTFPYKKDGGKLYIEVTRGYAHPGSYIISLWEANDNKKAIDDIKGNFINDKDDKHELELTNQNNDGRLIECSCMLDVLPPENNYSLTIKINQNGNKEFKEFTRAGSTSNPTATVIIFILLKET
;
A
#
# COMPACT_ATOMS: atom_id res chain seq x y z
N MET A 1 1.97 -14.55 7.82
CA MET A 1 1.88 -13.22 7.18
C MET A 1 3.22 -12.95 6.53
N SER A 2 3.25 -12.69 5.22
CA SER A 2 4.50 -12.44 4.48
C SER A 2 4.78 -10.94 4.40
N VAL A 3 6.05 -10.56 4.47
CA VAL A 3 6.53 -9.19 4.24
C VAL A 3 7.23 -9.18 2.89
N ASP A 4 6.76 -8.32 1.98
CA ASP A 4 7.40 -8.10 0.70
C ASP A 4 8.55 -7.09 0.82
N THR A 5 9.39 -6.96 -0.19
CA THR A 5 10.48 -5.97 -0.20
C THR A 5 10.45 -5.11 -1.46
N PHE A 6 10.58 -3.81 -1.28
CA PHE A 6 10.75 -2.84 -2.35
C PHE A 6 12.18 -2.25 -2.32
N PRO A 7 13.03 -2.57 -3.32
CA PRO A 7 14.32 -1.93 -3.45
C PRO A 7 14.17 -0.48 -3.89
N TYR A 8 14.93 0.44 -3.30
CA TYR A 8 14.95 1.86 -3.70
C TYR A 8 16.37 2.43 -3.70
N LYS A 9 16.61 3.45 -4.51
CA LYS A 9 17.89 4.17 -4.59
C LYS A 9 17.90 5.32 -3.60
N LYS A 10 18.92 5.40 -2.75
CA LYS A 10 19.05 6.49 -1.77
C LYS A 10 19.02 7.89 -2.38
N ASP A 11 19.66 8.05 -3.53
CA ASP A 11 19.75 9.32 -4.28
C ASP A 11 18.69 9.44 -5.39
N GLY A 12 17.69 8.55 -5.39
CA GLY A 12 16.59 8.57 -6.35
C GLY A 12 15.56 9.68 -6.07
N GLY A 13 14.56 9.80 -6.95
CA GLY A 13 13.41 10.68 -6.74
C GLY A 13 12.46 10.19 -5.65
N LYS A 14 11.46 10.98 -5.28
CA LYS A 14 10.45 10.64 -4.26
C LYS A 14 9.75 9.30 -4.53
N LEU A 15 9.40 8.60 -3.45
CA LEU A 15 8.57 7.40 -3.52
C LEU A 15 7.10 7.78 -3.60
N TYR A 16 6.38 7.11 -4.50
CA TYR A 16 4.94 7.21 -4.64
C TYR A 16 4.32 5.85 -4.37
N ILE A 17 3.22 5.86 -3.64
CA ILE A 17 2.40 4.69 -3.37
C ILE A 17 1.02 4.89 -4.00
N GLU A 18 0.52 3.85 -4.64
CA GLU A 18 -0.84 3.82 -5.17
C GLU A 18 -1.54 2.56 -4.67
N VAL A 19 -2.80 2.70 -4.25
CA VAL A 19 -3.61 1.58 -3.75
C VAL A 19 -4.73 1.31 -4.75
N THR A 20 -4.82 0.08 -5.24
CA THR A 20 -5.84 -0.31 -6.22
C THR A 20 -6.56 -1.58 -5.80
N ARG A 21 -7.78 -1.74 -6.29
CA ARG A 21 -8.61 -2.92 -6.06
C ARG A 21 -8.91 -3.63 -7.38
N GLY A 22 -8.89 -4.96 -7.35
CA GLY A 22 -9.17 -5.77 -8.56
C GLY A 22 -10.66 -5.89 -8.90
N TYR A 23 -11.54 -5.55 -7.96
CA TYR A 23 -13.00 -5.63 -8.10
C TYR A 23 -13.63 -4.32 -7.62
N ALA A 24 -14.79 -3.96 -8.17
CA ALA A 24 -15.49 -2.71 -7.86
C ALA A 24 -16.16 -2.69 -6.45
N HIS A 25 -15.57 -3.38 -5.48
CA HIS A 25 -16.02 -3.41 -4.09
C HIS A 25 -15.80 -2.04 -3.44
N PRO A 26 -16.80 -1.50 -2.73
CA PRO A 26 -16.61 -0.39 -1.82
C PRO A 26 -15.61 -0.75 -0.72
N GLY A 27 -14.97 0.27 -0.15
CA GLY A 27 -14.03 0.06 0.93
C GLY A 27 -13.17 1.27 1.23
N SER A 28 -12.31 1.10 2.21
CA SER A 28 -11.34 2.12 2.63
C SER A 28 -9.99 1.49 2.92
N TYR A 29 -8.96 2.32 2.94
CA TYR A 29 -7.62 1.90 3.29
C TYR A 29 -6.91 2.95 4.13
N ILE A 30 -5.95 2.47 4.91
CA ILE A 30 -5.00 3.25 5.69
C ILE A 30 -3.61 2.79 5.30
N ILE A 31 -2.76 3.73 4.94
CA ILE A 31 -1.33 3.49 4.74
C ILE A 31 -0.59 4.10 5.94
N SER A 32 0.15 3.25 6.63
CA SER A 32 1.08 3.64 7.69
C SER A 32 2.51 3.41 7.23
N LEU A 33 3.41 4.34 7.55
CA LEU A 33 4.84 4.15 7.37
C LEU A 33 5.50 4.11 8.74
N TRP A 34 6.08 2.97 9.07
CA TRP A 34 6.77 2.73 10.33
C TRP A 34 8.27 3.04 10.22
N GLU A 35 8.82 3.62 11.28
CA GLU A 35 10.25 3.85 11.40
C GLU A 35 11.03 2.53 11.44
N ALA A 36 12.28 2.57 10.96
CA ALA A 36 13.14 1.39 10.96
C ALA A 36 13.43 0.93 12.39
N ASN A 37 13.09 -0.32 12.70
CA ASN A 37 13.29 -0.94 14.02
C ASN A 37 12.60 -0.23 15.19
N ASP A 38 11.54 0.55 14.95
CA ASP A 38 10.76 1.23 15.99
C ASP A 38 9.26 1.09 15.73
N ASN A 39 8.45 1.07 16.79
CA ASN A 39 6.99 1.04 16.72
C ASN A 39 6.39 2.46 16.60
N LYS A 40 7.12 3.36 15.95
CA LYS A 40 6.69 4.75 15.69
C LYS A 40 6.40 4.93 14.22
N LYS A 41 5.44 5.81 13.93
CA LYS A 41 5.15 6.20 12.54
C LYS A 41 6.10 7.31 12.11
N ALA A 42 6.65 7.18 10.91
CA ALA A 42 7.53 8.17 10.29
C ALA A 42 6.76 9.39 9.76
N ILE A 43 5.48 9.21 9.43
CA ILE A 43 4.52 10.23 8.99
C ILE A 43 3.13 9.90 9.54
N ASP A 44 2.21 10.86 9.47
CA ASP A 44 0.80 10.61 9.76
C ASP A 44 0.19 9.61 8.77
N ASP A 45 -0.87 8.92 9.21
CA ASP A 45 -1.56 7.95 8.36
C ASP A 45 -2.19 8.63 7.14
N ILE A 46 -1.91 8.05 5.98
CA ILE A 46 -2.60 8.39 4.74
C ILE A 46 -3.88 7.56 4.68
N LYS A 47 -5.02 8.21 4.46
CA LYS A 47 -6.34 7.58 4.45
C LYS A 47 -7.00 7.82 3.11
N GLY A 48 -7.63 6.78 2.57
CA GLY A 48 -8.41 6.89 1.34
C GLY A 48 -9.56 5.91 1.30
N ASN A 49 -10.35 6.04 0.26
CA ASN A 49 -11.48 5.14 0.01
C ASN A 49 -11.69 4.94 -1.49
N PHE A 50 -12.40 3.89 -1.78
CA PHE A 50 -12.62 3.40 -3.13
C PHE A 50 -13.83 4.03 -3.83
N ILE A 51 -14.44 5.04 -3.23
CA ILE A 51 -15.57 5.78 -3.79
C ILE A 51 -15.07 6.89 -4.72
N ASN A 52 -13.94 7.52 -4.36
CA ASN A 52 -13.30 8.59 -5.13
C ASN A 52 -11.86 8.19 -5.49
N ASP A 53 -11.71 7.47 -6.60
CA ASP A 53 -10.44 6.89 -7.09
C ASP A 53 -9.38 7.91 -7.56
N LYS A 54 -9.74 9.20 -7.66
CA LYS A 54 -8.84 10.28 -8.10
C LYS A 54 -7.68 10.56 -7.13
N ASP A 55 -7.80 10.11 -5.88
CA ASP A 55 -6.88 10.44 -4.79
C ASP A 55 -6.07 9.23 -4.29
N ASP A 56 -6.05 8.11 -5.03
CA ASP A 56 -5.44 6.86 -4.55
C ASP A 56 -3.91 6.79 -4.71
N LYS A 57 -3.29 7.90 -5.15
CA LYS A 57 -1.85 8.02 -5.35
C LYS A 57 -1.26 9.07 -4.43
N HIS A 58 -0.34 8.63 -3.58
CA HIS A 58 0.24 9.43 -2.51
C HIS A 58 1.74 9.50 -2.66
N GLU A 59 2.30 10.69 -2.44
CA GLU A 59 3.73 10.85 -2.25
C GLU A 59 4.08 10.47 -0.80
N LEU A 60 5.09 9.64 -0.61
CA LEU A 60 5.69 9.46 0.72
C LEU A 60 6.65 10.63 0.91
N GLU A 61 6.18 11.71 1.56
CA GLU A 61 6.85 13.02 1.72
C GLU A 61 8.13 12.98 2.59
N LEU A 62 9.04 12.07 2.29
CA LEU A 62 10.27 11.85 3.05
C LEU A 62 11.47 11.82 2.11
N THR A 63 12.60 12.30 2.62
CA THR A 63 13.88 12.13 1.94
C THR A 63 14.24 10.65 1.92
N ASN A 64 14.57 10.12 0.73
CA ASN A 64 14.96 8.71 0.54
C ASN A 64 16.14 8.27 1.41
N GLN A 65 16.96 9.21 1.88
CA GLN A 65 18.11 8.93 2.74
C GLN A 65 17.77 8.16 4.03
N ASN A 66 16.52 8.24 4.49
CA ASN A 66 16.08 7.65 5.77
C ASN A 66 15.07 6.50 5.60
N ASN A 67 14.88 6.00 4.38
CA ASN A 67 13.86 4.98 4.13
C ASN A 67 14.33 3.54 4.35
N ASP A 68 15.63 3.27 4.49
CA ASP A 68 16.13 1.90 4.63
C ASP A 68 15.63 1.30 5.93
N GLY A 69 15.01 0.12 5.83
CA GLY A 69 14.45 -0.58 6.97
C GLY A 69 13.07 -0.08 7.42
N ARG A 70 12.53 1.00 6.83
CA ARG A 70 11.14 1.42 7.10
C ARG A 70 10.14 0.44 6.51
N LEU A 71 9.00 0.30 7.18
CA LEU A 71 7.95 -0.65 6.80
C LEU A 71 6.70 0.12 6.37
N ILE A 72 6.24 -0.14 5.16
CA ILE A 72 4.93 0.29 4.69
C ILE A 72 3.92 -0.78 5.12
N GLU A 73 2.85 -0.35 5.77
CA GLU A 73 1.66 -1.15 6.03
C GLU A 73 0.48 -0.52 5.30
N CYS A 74 -0.22 -1.29 4.48
CA CYS A 74 -1.55 -0.91 4.01
C CYS A 74 -2.57 -1.86 4.60
N SER A 75 -3.47 -1.33 5.41
CA SER A 75 -4.63 -2.04 5.92
C SER A 75 -5.86 -1.58 5.15
N CYS A 76 -6.62 -2.52 4.61
CA CYS A 76 -7.78 -2.24 3.78
C CYS A 76 -8.99 -3.04 4.26
N MET A 77 -10.13 -2.39 4.31
CA MET A 77 -11.43 -3.02 4.54
C MET A 77 -12.27 -2.89 3.28
N LEU A 78 -12.80 -4.02 2.79
CA LEU A 78 -13.61 -4.11 1.58
C LEU A 78 -14.98 -4.70 1.93
N ASP A 79 -16.03 -4.15 1.34
CA ASP A 79 -17.36 -4.78 1.28
C ASP A 79 -17.36 -5.75 0.09
N VAL A 80 -17.33 -7.06 0.36
CA VAL A 80 -17.24 -8.09 -0.68
C VAL A 80 -18.65 -8.49 -1.10
N LEU A 81 -19.06 -8.02 -2.27
CA LEU A 81 -20.41 -8.21 -2.78
C LEU A 81 -20.55 -9.52 -3.59
N PRO A 82 -21.70 -10.22 -3.49
CA PRO A 82 -22.08 -11.26 -4.43
C PRO A 82 -22.38 -10.69 -5.84
N PRO A 83 -22.22 -11.50 -6.90
CA PRO A 83 -21.83 -12.91 -6.90
C PRO A 83 -20.32 -13.16 -6.82
N GLU A 84 -19.49 -12.11 -6.92
CA GLU A 84 -18.04 -12.25 -7.07
C GLU A 84 -17.43 -13.00 -5.89
N ASN A 85 -17.78 -12.64 -4.65
CA ASN A 85 -17.22 -13.22 -3.41
C ASN A 85 -15.68 -13.30 -3.38
N ASN A 86 -15.02 -12.56 -4.27
CA ASN A 86 -13.59 -12.50 -4.48
C ASN A 86 -13.13 -11.07 -4.25
N TYR A 87 -11.92 -10.90 -3.74
CA TYR A 87 -11.31 -9.59 -3.55
C TYR A 87 -9.85 -9.62 -3.98
N SER A 88 -9.32 -8.45 -4.33
CA SER A 88 -7.91 -8.26 -4.61
C SER A 88 -7.53 -6.83 -4.24
N LEU A 89 -6.45 -6.68 -3.48
CA LEU A 89 -5.82 -5.41 -3.14
C LEU A 89 -4.40 -5.41 -3.69
N THR A 90 -4.03 -4.33 -4.36
CA THR A 90 -2.69 -4.14 -4.91
C THR A 90 -2.13 -2.81 -4.42
N ILE A 91 -0.96 -2.87 -3.76
CA ILE A 91 -0.12 -1.69 -3.58
C ILE A 91 0.86 -1.61 -4.75
N LYS A 92 0.99 -0.42 -5.31
CA LYS A 92 1.99 -0.10 -6.32
C LYS A 92 2.98 0.89 -5.73
N ILE A 93 4.27 0.62 -5.81
CA ILE A 93 5.32 1.56 -5.37
C ILE A 93 6.22 1.92 -6.56
N ASN A 94 6.53 3.20 -6.70
CA ASN A 94 7.42 3.73 -7.72
C ASN A 94 8.35 4.79 -7.12
N GLN A 95 9.62 4.71 -7.49
CA GLN A 95 10.58 5.80 -7.32
C GLN A 95 10.79 6.44 -8.69
N ASN A 96 10.42 7.73 -8.86
CA ASN A 96 10.46 8.53 -10.11
C ASN A 96 9.13 8.75 -10.87
N GLY A 97 8.01 8.90 -10.17
CA GLY A 97 6.87 9.67 -10.70
C GLY A 97 6.18 9.10 -11.95
N ASN A 98 5.91 7.79 -11.96
CA ASN A 98 4.78 7.11 -12.62
C ASN A 98 5.10 6.10 -13.73
N LYS A 99 6.35 5.93 -14.16
CA LYS A 99 6.63 5.09 -15.36
C LYS A 99 6.70 3.59 -15.12
N GLU A 100 7.18 3.14 -13.96
CA GLU A 100 7.25 1.71 -13.61
C GLU A 100 6.95 1.54 -12.12
N PHE A 101 5.87 0.84 -11.82
CA PHE A 101 5.54 0.46 -10.45
C PHE A 101 5.92 -1.00 -10.20
N LYS A 102 6.47 -1.27 -9.02
CA LYS A 102 6.47 -2.63 -8.48
C LYS A 102 5.14 -2.85 -7.77
N GLU A 103 4.47 -3.93 -8.12
CA GLU A 103 3.14 -4.26 -7.59
C GLU A 103 3.22 -5.38 -6.54
N PHE A 104 2.42 -5.23 -5.48
CA PHE A 104 2.30 -6.17 -4.39
C PHE A 104 0.82 -6.45 -4.17
N THR A 105 0.40 -7.67 -4.54
CA THR A 105 -1.00 -8.05 -4.57
C THR A 105 -1.31 -9.07 -3.49
N ARG A 106 -2.48 -8.94 -2.87
CA ARG A 106 -3.13 -9.97 -2.05
C ARG A 106 -4.55 -10.14 -2.53
N ALA A 107 -4.89 -11.37 -2.89
CA ALA A 107 -6.21 -11.75 -3.36
C ALA A 107 -6.74 -12.94 -2.56
N GLY A 108 -8.06 -13.08 -2.57
CA GLY A 108 -8.74 -14.19 -1.89
C GLY A 108 -10.23 -14.17 -2.16
N SER A 109 -10.93 -15.05 -1.47
CA SER A 109 -12.39 -15.14 -1.50
C SER A 109 -12.95 -15.24 -0.09
N THR A 110 -14.19 -14.82 0.08
CA THR A 110 -14.88 -14.88 1.37
C THR A 110 -16.38 -15.01 1.17
N SER A 111 -17.04 -15.75 2.07
CA SER A 111 -18.50 -15.76 2.19
C SER A 111 -19.04 -14.68 3.13
N ASN A 112 -18.14 -14.01 3.86
CA ASN A 112 -18.51 -12.87 4.71
C ASN A 112 -18.72 -11.63 3.84
N PRO A 113 -19.61 -10.71 4.25
CA PRO A 113 -19.89 -9.49 3.50
C PRO A 113 -18.72 -8.51 3.49
N THR A 114 -17.67 -8.75 4.27
CA THR A 114 -16.48 -7.91 4.36
C THR A 114 -15.20 -8.73 4.37
N ALA A 115 -14.12 -8.15 3.84
CA ALA A 115 -12.76 -8.66 3.95
C ALA A 115 -11.81 -7.59 4.49
N THR A 116 -10.90 -7.99 5.37
CA THR A 116 -9.76 -7.17 5.77
C THR A 116 -8.50 -7.72 5.11
N VAL A 117 -7.78 -6.87 4.39
CA VAL A 117 -6.55 -7.23 3.69
C VAL A 117 -5.44 -6.33 4.19
N ILE A 118 -4.31 -6.93 4.59
CA ILE A 118 -3.14 -6.20 5.08
C ILE A 118 -1.93 -6.60 4.23
N ILE A 119 -1.18 -5.59 3.76
CA ILE A 119 0.04 -5.76 2.98
C ILE A 119 1.18 -5.03 3.70
N PHE A 120 2.29 -5.74 3.91
CA PHE A 120 3.52 -5.22 4.50
C PHE A 120 4.64 -5.21 3.48
N ILE A 121 5.33 -4.07 3.33
CA ILE A 121 6.44 -3.90 2.39
C ILE A 121 7.61 -3.23 3.09
N LEU A 122 8.73 -3.93 3.18
CA LEU A 122 10.00 -3.40 3.67
C LEU A 122 10.69 -2.58 2.57
N LEU A 123 11.10 -1.35 2.90
CA LEU A 123 11.94 -0.53 2.03
C LEU A 123 13.41 -0.91 2.24
N LYS A 124 14.10 -1.24 1.14
CA LYS A 124 15.51 -1.63 1.19
C LYS A 124 16.36 -0.80 0.23
N GLU A 125 17.41 -0.18 0.73
CA GLU A 125 18.37 0.56 -0.10
C GLU A 125 19.12 -0.40 -1.04
N THR A 126 19.35 0.03 -2.29
CA THR A 126 20.17 -0.65 -3.30
C THR A 126 21.26 0.24 -3.86
#